data_AF-A0A2T5XYA7-F1
#
_entry.id   AF-A0A2T5XYA7-F1
#
_cell.length_a   1.000
_cell.length_b   1.000
_cell.length_c   1.000
_cell.angle_alpha   90.00
_cell.angle_beta   90.00
_cell.angle_gamma   90.00
#
_symmetry.space_group_name_H-M   'P 1'
#
loop_
_entity.id
_entity.type
_entity.pdbx_description
1 polymer ?
#
loop_
_entity_poly.entity_id
_entity_poly.type
_entity_poly.pdbx_seq_one_letter_code
_entity_poly.pdbx_strand_id
1 'polypeptide(L)' 'MTREELIQLGNQIIEEDDDDRQEELMERFDRNVPHPEGSSLFFYPENYNARTMDISSYDPTVEEVVDKCLAYKAIIMS' A
#
# COMPACT_ATOMS: atom_id res chain seq x y z
N MET A 1 -6.27 -6.71 11.80
CA MET A 1 -5.30 -5.67 12.18
C MET A 1 -6.05 -4.36 12.33
N THR A 2 -5.68 -3.50 13.28
CA THR A 2 -6.26 -2.15 13.42
C THR A 2 -5.59 -1.18 12.45
N ARG A 3 -6.18 0.00 12.26
CA ARG A 3 -5.57 1.10 11.50
C ARG A 3 -4.18 1.46 12.03
N GLU A 4 -4.03 1.55 13.35
CA GLU A 4 -2.76 1.92 14.00
C GLU A 4 -1.68 0.85 13.78
N GLU A 5 -2.05 -0.44 13.87
CA GLU A 5 -1.14 -1.55 13.57
C GLU A 5 -0.72 -1.56 12.08
N LEU A 6 -1.63 -1.22 11.17
CA LEU A 6 -1.32 -1.10 9.74
C LEU A 6 -0.38 0.08 9.45
N ILE A 7 -0.51 1.20 10.17
CA ILE A 7 0.42 2.33 10.04
C ILE A 7 1.81 1.94 10.54
N GLN A 8 1.89 1.25 11.67
CA GLN A 8 3.18 0.75 12.16
C GLN A 8 3.82 -0.21 11.16
N LEU A 9 3.04 -1.09 10.54
CA LEU A 9 3.51 -2.01 9.51
C LEU A 9 3.95 -1.27 8.24
N GLY A 10 3.20 -0.26 7.80
CA GLY A 10 3.55 0.58 6.65
C GLY A 10 4.87 1.33 6.85
N ASN A 11 5.10 1.90 8.04
CA ASN A 11 6.40 2.51 8.37
C ASN A 11 7.54 1.50 8.29
N GLN A 12 7.35 0.29 8.82
CA GLN A 12 8.37 -0.78 8.71
C GLN A 12 8.67 -1.16 7.26
N ILE A 13 7.65 -1.20 6.39
CA ILE A 13 7.83 -1.50 4.96
C ILE A 13 8.70 -0.44 4.27
N ILE A 14 8.46 0.84 4.56
CA ILE A 14 9.19 1.95 3.90
C ILE A 14 10.64 2.05 4.40
N GLU A 15 10.88 1.70 5.67
CA GLU A 15 12.20 1.77 6.30
C GLU A 15 13.05 0.50 6.14
N GLU A 16 12.49 -0.60 5.62
CA GLU A 16 13.19 -1.87 5.46
C GLU A 16 14.09 -1.84 4.20
N ASP A 17 15.38 -2.13 4.39
CA ASP A 17 16.40 -2.15 3.33
C ASP A 17 16.60 -3.55 2.74
N ASP A 18 16.15 -4.61 3.43
CA ASP A 18 16.25 -5.99 2.96
C ASP A 18 15.01 -6.37 2.14
N ASP A 19 15.19 -6.58 0.83
CA ASP A 19 14.12 -6.85 -0.14
C ASP A 19 13.25 -8.05 0.29
N ASP A 20 13.86 -9.16 0.74
CA ASP A 20 13.13 -10.37 1.15
C ASP A 20 12.24 -10.09 2.36
N ARG A 21 12.77 -9.36 3.36
CA ARG A 21 12.01 -8.96 4.55
C ARG A 21 10.95 -7.92 4.23
N GLN A 22 11.25 -7.00 3.32
CA GLN A 22 10.28 -6.00 2.86
C GLN A 22 9.09 -6.69 2.20
N GLU A 23 9.34 -7.70 1.35
CA GLU A 23 8.30 -8.51 0.72
C GLU A 23 7.44 -9.25 1.75
N GLU A 24 8.03 -9.85 2.79
CA GLU A 24 7.27 -10.49 3.89
C GLU A 24 6.34 -9.49 4.63
N LEU A 25 6.83 -8.28 4.89
CA LEU A 25 6.04 -7.22 5.53
C LEU A 25 4.91 -6.73 4.62
N MET A 26 5.19 -6.58 3.32
CA MET A 26 4.23 -6.22 2.29
C MET A 26 3.11 -7.25 2.17
N GLU A 27 3.44 -8.54 2.09
CA GLU A 27 2.43 -9.61 2.07
C GLU A 27 1.55 -9.61 3.32
N ARG A 28 2.15 -9.34 4.49
CA ARG A 28 1.41 -9.25 5.75
C ARG A 28 0.44 -8.08 5.73
N PHE A 29 0.83 -6.94 5.16
CA PHE A 29 -0.03 -5.77 5.00
C PHE A 29 -1.21 -6.09 4.08
N ASP A 30 -0.93 -6.67 2.91
CA ASP A 30 -1.92 -6.98 1.87
C ASP A 30 -3.04 -7.89 2.38
N ARG A 31 -2.69 -8.90 3.19
CA ARG A 31 -3.66 -9.83 3.80
C ARG A 31 -4.61 -9.14 4.79
N ASN A 32 -4.31 -7.91 5.23
CA ASN A 32 -5.07 -7.18 6.24
C ASN A 32 -5.81 -5.95 5.69
N VAL A 33 -5.74 -5.70 4.38
CA VAL A 33 -6.46 -4.61 3.73
C VAL A 33 -7.35 -5.12 2.59
N PRO A 34 -8.49 -4.46 2.30
CA PRO A 34 -9.38 -4.90 1.22
C PRO A 34 -8.93 -4.41 -0.17
N HIS A 35 -7.98 -3.46 -0.26
CA HIS A 35 -7.53 -2.90 -1.52
C HIS A 35 -6.62 -3.87 -2.29
N PRO A 36 -6.90 -4.16 -3.57
CA PRO A 36 -6.18 -5.19 -4.33
C PRO A 36 -4.70 -4.87 -4.55
N GLU A 37 -4.36 -3.59 -4.70
CA GLU A 37 -2.97 -3.14 -4.84
C GLU A 37 -2.23 -3.01 -3.49
N GLY A 38 -2.95 -3.03 -2.36
CA GLY A 38 -2.39 -3.06 -1.00
C GLY A 38 -1.13 -2.20 -0.79
N SER A 39 -0.06 -2.85 -0.34
CA SER A 39 1.24 -2.28 -0.02
C SER A 39 1.99 -1.71 -1.22
N SER A 40 1.66 -2.11 -2.46
CA SER A 40 2.27 -1.47 -3.64
C SER A 40 1.95 0.03 -3.73
N LEU A 41 0.86 0.46 -3.08
CA LEU A 41 0.47 1.86 -2.99
C LEU A 41 1.45 2.73 -2.20
N PHE A 42 2.35 2.14 -1.39
CA PHE A 42 3.44 2.90 -0.76
C PHE A 42 4.44 3.43 -1.79
N PHE A 43 4.55 2.77 -2.94
CA PHE A 43 5.57 3.06 -3.96
C PHE A 43 4.98 3.55 -5.28
N TYR A 44 3.75 3.16 -5.58
CA TYR A 44 3.10 3.43 -6.86
C TYR A 44 1.68 3.99 -6.68
N PRO A 45 1.27 5.00 -7.46
CA PRO A 45 -0.11 5.44 -7.46
C PRO A 45 -1.02 4.32 -7.95
N GLU A 46 -2.28 4.38 -7.57
CA GLU A 46 -3.25 3.37 -7.99
C GLU A 46 -3.41 3.34 -9.51
N ASN A 47 -3.48 2.14 -10.09
CA ASN A 47 -3.47 1.91 -11.54
C ASN A 47 -2.23 2.49 -12.26
N TYR A 48 -1.08 2.55 -11.58
CA TYR A 48 0.14 3.11 -12.16
C TYR A 48 0.51 2.44 -13.49
N ASN A 49 0.77 3.28 -14.50
CA ASN A 49 1.28 2.84 -15.79
C ASN A 49 2.52 3.65 -16.17
N ALA A 50 3.69 3.01 -16.06
CA ALA A 50 4.99 3.61 -16.34
C ALA A 50 5.16 4.15 -17.79
N ARG A 51 4.26 3.79 -18.72
CA ARG A 51 4.29 4.34 -20.10
C ARG A 51 3.57 5.68 -20.24
N THR A 52 2.68 6.00 -19.31
CA THR A 52 1.74 7.12 -19.46
C THR A 52 1.68 8.04 -18.24
N MET A 53 2.25 7.64 -17.11
CA MET A 53 2.20 8.37 -15.85
C MET A 53 3.60 8.73 -15.38
N ASP A 54 3.77 9.98 -14.96
CA ASP A 54 4.93 10.42 -14.19
C ASP A 54 4.66 10.19 -12.71
N ILE A 55 5.62 9.58 -12.03
CA ILE A 55 5.56 9.24 -10.61
C ILE A 55 6.51 10.10 -9.77
N SER A 56 7.27 11.00 -10.39
CA SER A 56 8.29 11.81 -9.69
C SER A 56 7.75 12.65 -8.53
N SER A 57 6.45 12.97 -8.53
CA SER A 57 5.77 13.70 -7.47
C SER A 57 4.90 12.81 -6.57
N TYR A 58 4.99 11.49 -6.68
CA TYR A 58 4.23 10.57 -5.84
C TYR A 58 4.99 10.34 -4.54
N ASP A 59 4.47 10.94 -3.46
CA ASP A 59 5.05 10.88 -2.11
C ASP A 59 3.90 10.80 -1.10
N PRO A 60 3.17 9.66 -1.06
CA PRO A 60 2.06 9.51 -0.14
C PRO A 60 2.59 9.29 1.29
N THR A 61 1.86 9.78 2.27
CA THR A 61 2.07 9.37 3.67
C THR A 61 1.59 7.94 3.89
N VAL A 62 2.16 7.25 4.88
CA VAL A 62 1.71 5.90 5.27
C VAL A 62 0.23 5.92 5.65
N GLU A 63 -0.22 6.95 6.36
CA GLU A 63 -1.60 7.15 6.77
C GLU A 63 -2.54 7.26 5.58
N GLU A 64 -2.17 8.01 4.54
CA GLU A 64 -2.98 8.15 3.32
C GLU A 64 -3.13 6.81 2.61
N VAL A 65 -2.06 6.02 2.52
CA VAL A 65 -2.12 4.67 1.92
C VAL A 65 -2.99 3.74 2.75
N VAL A 66 -2.85 3.73 4.08
CA VAL A 66 -3.67 2.91 4.97
C VAL A 66 -5.15 3.29 4.88
N ASP A 67 -5.46 4.58 4.91
CA ASP A 67 -6.83 5.07 4.82
C ASP A 67 -7.45 4.72 3.46
N LYS A 68 -6.69 4.90 2.38
CA LYS A 68 -7.11 4.49 1.04
C LYS A 68 -7.38 2.99 0.97
N CYS A 69 -6.47 2.20 1.55
CA CYS A 69 -6.60 0.75 1.58
C CYS A 69 -7.86 0.30 2.32
N LEU A 70 -8.12 0.85 3.51
CA LEU A 70 -9.28 0.50 4.33
C LEU A 70 -10.61 1.04 3.77
N ALA A 71 -10.58 2.18 3.06
CA ALA A 71 -11.76 2.76 2.42
C ALA A 71 -12.18 2.03 1.14
N TYR A 72 -11.33 1.14 0.60
CA TYR A 72 -11.60 0.45 -0.65
C TYR A 72 -12.87 -0.40 -0.54
N LYS A 73 -13.80 -0.15 -1.48
CA LYS A 73 -15.01 -0.94 -1.67
C LYS A 73 -14.96 -1.54 -3.05
N ALA A 74 -14.79 -2.85 -3.12
CA ALA A 74 -14.90 -3.56 -4.39
C ALA A 74 -16.25 -3.23 -5.04
N ILE A 75 -16.23 -2.74 -6.28
CA ILE A 75 -17.45 -2.60 -7.07
C ILE A 75 -17.87 -4.03 -7.43
N ILE A 76 -18.82 -4.58 -6.66
CA ILE A 76 -19.46 -5.84 -7.01
C ILE A 76 -20.37 -5.54 -8.20
N MET A 77 -19.98 -5.94 -9.40
CA MET A 77 -20.91 -6.04 -10.52
C MET A 77 -21.80 -7.27 -10.25
N SER A 78 -22.97 -7.03 -9.64
CA SER A 78 -24.04 -8.01 -9.44
C SER A 78 -24.85 -8.24 -10.72
#